data_AF-A0A660UQK8-F1
#
_entry.id   AF-A0A660UQK8-F1
#
_cell.length_a   1.000
_cell.length_b   1.000
_cell.length_c   1.000
_cell.angle_alpha   90.00
_cell.angle_beta   90.00
_cell.angle_gamma   90.00
#
_symmetry.space_group_name_H-M   'P 1'
#
loop_
_entity.id
_entity.type
_entity.pdbx_description
1 polymer ?
#
loop_
_entity_poly.entity_id
_entity_poly.type
_entity_poly.pdbx_seq_one_letter_code
_entity_poly.pdbx_strand_id
1 'polypeptide(L)'
;MMKVVLLLMGVWACSSVSYAVWDYTIGDGQYEYGSVRLYNDKTLLVTGGGAYGVEAFDSSYVKVQGTAPLEIDVGGIYVLDLDDSSSLLVTGGEIGGIAFRDNATAVLRGGSILHISSFQRPLGGDYPPSYWDKHITIEYSGELPTVDGDNLLTGLWPDGSAFSIQLHDGAGVFYPAITNIEFVPEPMTLLLFGFGGLAVRELGKRSQLK
;
A
#
# COMPACT_ATOMS: atom_id res chain seq x y z
N MET A 1 -0.44 59.29 16.61
CA MET A 1 0.84 58.55 16.70
C MET A 1 0.61 57.28 17.50
N MET A 2 0.47 56.13 16.83
CA MET A 2 0.82 54.82 17.38
C MET A 2 1.03 53.89 16.18
N LYS A 3 2.30 53.55 15.93
CA LYS A 3 2.72 52.55 14.95
C LYS A 3 2.47 51.19 15.58
N VAL A 4 1.55 50.40 15.04
CA VAL A 4 1.49 48.97 15.34
C VAL A 4 1.81 48.24 14.06
N VAL A 5 3.09 47.89 13.97
CA VAL A 5 3.68 46.96 13.02
C VAL A 5 3.16 45.58 13.39
N LEU A 6 2.35 44.95 12.54
CA LEU A 6 2.02 43.53 12.63
C LEU A 6 2.69 42.82 11.46
N LEU A 7 3.90 42.39 11.76
CA LEU A 7 4.81 41.64 10.91
C LEU A 7 4.52 40.14 11.09
N LEU A 8 4.43 39.42 9.97
CA LEU A 8 4.91 38.04 9.76
C LEU A 8 4.31 36.89 10.60
N MET A 9 3.50 36.06 9.93
CA MET A 9 3.72 34.59 9.87
C MET A 9 2.86 33.99 8.74
N GLY A 10 3.21 34.33 7.50
CA GLY A 10 2.88 33.47 6.37
C GLY A 10 3.80 32.26 6.44
N VAL A 11 3.36 31.21 7.14
CA VAL A 11 3.99 29.88 7.04
C VAL A 11 3.67 29.36 5.65
N TRP A 12 4.46 29.81 4.68
CA TRP A 12 4.69 29.06 3.45
C TRP A 12 5.34 27.76 3.92
N ALA A 13 4.52 26.75 4.14
CA ALA A 13 4.97 25.37 4.10
C ALA A 13 5.46 25.13 2.66
N CYS A 14 6.71 25.52 2.38
CA CYS A 14 7.53 24.79 1.42
C CYS A 14 7.65 23.38 1.98
N SER A 15 6.61 22.56 1.78
CA SER A 15 6.80 21.13 1.71
C SER A 15 7.79 20.94 0.58
N SER A 16 9.06 20.73 0.93
CA SER A 16 10.05 20.22 0.01
C SER A 16 9.47 18.93 -0.55
N VAL A 17 8.93 18.99 -1.77
CA VAL A 17 8.57 17.81 -2.53
C VAL A 17 9.90 17.17 -2.89
N SER A 18 10.40 16.32 -2.00
CA SER A 18 11.48 15.41 -2.33
C SER A 18 10.89 14.41 -3.31
N TYR A 19 11.09 14.62 -4.61
CA TYR A 19 10.86 13.57 -5.58
C TYR A 19 11.86 12.46 -5.24
N ALA A 20 11.37 11.33 -4.74
CA ALA A 20 12.18 10.13 -4.72
C ALA A 20 12.67 9.89 -6.16
N VAL A 21 13.98 9.79 -6.36
CA VAL A 21 14.54 9.38 -7.65
C VAL A 21 14.35 7.87 -7.72
N TRP A 22 13.50 7.44 -8.64
CA TRP A 22 13.26 6.03 -8.89
C TRP A 22 14.29 5.49 -9.87
N ASP A 23 14.81 4.30 -9.64
CA ASP A 23 15.72 3.64 -10.60
C ASP A 23 14.97 3.24 -11.87
N TYR A 24 13.71 2.84 -11.72
CA TYR A 24 12.82 2.43 -12.80
C TYR A 24 11.45 3.07 -12.66
N THR A 25 10.82 3.37 -13.80
CA THR A 25 9.45 3.88 -13.85
C THR A 25 8.69 3.24 -15.00
N ILE A 26 7.44 2.84 -14.75
CA ILE A 26 6.49 2.40 -15.78
C ILE A 26 5.28 3.36 -15.73
N GLY A 27 5.15 4.18 -16.77
CA GLY A 27 4.09 5.14 -16.97
C GLY A 27 3.11 4.75 -18.05
N ASP A 28 2.19 5.66 -18.36
CA ASP A 28 1.12 5.45 -19.33
C ASP A 28 1.66 5.02 -20.70
N GLY A 29 1.01 4.00 -21.29
CA GLY A 29 1.36 3.47 -22.60
C GLY A 29 2.65 2.64 -22.64
N GLN A 30 3.29 2.39 -21.50
CA GLN A 30 4.44 1.49 -21.39
C GLN A 30 3.98 0.10 -20.94
N TYR A 31 4.50 -0.94 -21.58
CA TYR A 31 4.32 -2.31 -21.14
C TYR A 31 5.64 -3.07 -21.21
N GLU A 32 6.04 -3.65 -20.09
CA GLU A 32 7.24 -4.48 -20.00
C GLU A 32 6.86 -5.93 -20.29
N TYR A 33 7.22 -6.42 -21.49
CA TYR A 33 6.89 -7.77 -21.97
C TYR A 33 7.61 -8.90 -21.21
N GLY A 34 8.57 -8.58 -20.35
CA GLY A 34 9.29 -9.53 -19.50
C GLY A 34 9.16 -9.20 -18.01
N SER A 35 10.00 -9.85 -17.19
CA SER A 35 10.12 -9.49 -15.78
C SER A 35 11.02 -8.27 -15.60
N VAL A 36 10.51 -7.21 -14.98
CA VAL A 36 11.34 -6.14 -14.41
C VAL A 36 11.93 -6.67 -13.11
N ARG A 37 13.25 -6.86 -13.08
CA ARG A 37 13.95 -7.39 -11.91
C ARG A 37 14.71 -6.31 -11.17
N LEU A 38 14.46 -6.20 -9.87
CA LEU A 38 15.10 -5.25 -8.97
C LEU A 38 16.04 -5.99 -8.02
N TYR A 39 17.32 -5.64 -8.08
CA TYR A 39 18.39 -6.19 -7.23
C TYR A 39 19.25 -5.06 -6.66
N ASN A 40 19.84 -5.25 -5.49
CA ASN A 40 20.70 -4.28 -4.82
C ASN A 40 19.97 -2.96 -4.51
N ASP A 41 18.87 -3.06 -3.78
CA ASP A 41 18.11 -1.94 -3.22
C ASP A 41 17.52 -1.01 -4.29
N LYS A 42 17.09 -1.58 -5.42
CA LYS A 42 16.53 -0.83 -6.55
C LYS A 42 15.07 -0.49 -6.33
N THR A 43 14.64 0.61 -6.94
CA THR A 43 13.31 1.16 -6.75
C THR A 43 12.52 1.23 -8.06
N LEU A 44 11.24 0.85 -8.02
CA LEU A 44 10.32 0.92 -9.16
C LEU A 44 9.06 1.68 -8.80
N LEU A 45 8.68 2.63 -9.66
CA LEU A 45 7.39 3.31 -9.61
C LEU A 45 6.53 2.95 -10.83
N VAL A 46 5.31 2.48 -10.58
CA VAL A 46 4.30 2.22 -11.61
C VAL A 46 3.15 3.19 -11.46
N THR A 47 2.84 3.96 -12.50
CA THR A 47 1.83 5.03 -12.48
C THR A 47 0.65 4.83 -13.44
N GLY A 48 0.77 3.95 -14.43
CA GLY A 48 -0.34 3.66 -15.34
C GLY A 48 -0.06 2.71 -16.50
N GLY A 49 1.15 2.21 -16.71
CA GLY A 49 1.43 1.17 -17.72
C GLY A 49 1.16 -0.24 -17.20
N GLY A 50 2.04 -1.19 -17.58
CA GLY A 50 1.99 -2.55 -17.06
C GLY A 50 3.31 -3.29 -17.22
N ALA A 51 3.35 -4.51 -16.68
CA ALA A 51 4.44 -5.44 -16.85
C ALA A 51 3.91 -6.86 -16.80
N TYR A 52 4.51 -7.76 -17.59
CA TYR A 52 4.23 -9.18 -17.42
C TYR A 52 4.68 -9.64 -16.03
N GLY A 53 5.91 -9.30 -15.63
CA GLY A 53 6.44 -9.66 -14.33
C GLY A 53 7.13 -8.47 -13.65
N VAL A 54 7.03 -8.41 -12.33
CA VAL A 54 7.90 -7.60 -11.48
C VAL A 54 8.47 -8.51 -10.40
N GLU A 55 9.78 -8.57 -10.28
CA GLU A 55 10.47 -9.37 -9.28
C GLU A 55 11.37 -8.44 -8.46
N ALA A 56 11.19 -8.38 -7.14
CA ALA A 56 12.00 -7.55 -6.25
C ALA A 56 12.76 -8.40 -5.23
N PHE A 57 14.07 -8.19 -5.16
CA PHE A 57 15.00 -8.90 -4.28
C PHE A 57 15.77 -7.92 -3.38
N ASP A 58 16.58 -8.44 -2.46
CA ASP A 58 17.35 -7.67 -1.48
C ASP A 58 16.45 -6.68 -0.70
N SER A 59 16.85 -5.40 -0.56
CA SER A 59 16.00 -4.34 0.05
C SER A 59 15.30 -3.48 -1.00
N SER A 60 15.00 -4.05 -2.18
CA SER A 60 14.34 -3.31 -3.28
C SER A 60 12.92 -2.87 -2.91
N TYR A 61 12.43 -1.81 -3.55
CA TYR A 61 11.13 -1.22 -3.26
C TYR A 61 10.29 -0.99 -4.51
N VAL A 62 9.06 -1.48 -4.49
CA VAL A 62 8.07 -1.28 -5.56
C VAL A 62 6.93 -0.42 -5.04
N LYS A 63 6.55 0.60 -5.82
CA LYS A 63 5.33 1.38 -5.58
C LYS A 63 4.43 1.35 -6.80
N VAL A 64 3.21 0.87 -6.61
CA VAL A 64 2.16 0.83 -7.63
C VAL A 64 1.10 1.86 -7.27
N GLN A 65 1.02 2.92 -8.07
CA GLN A 65 0.01 3.98 -7.92
C GLN A 65 -1.16 3.78 -8.89
N GLY A 66 -0.89 3.19 -10.04
CA GLY A 66 -1.84 2.94 -11.10
C GLY A 66 -1.21 2.06 -12.17
N THR A 67 -2.04 1.36 -12.93
CA THR A 67 -1.68 0.59 -14.12
C THR A 67 -2.77 0.81 -15.17
N ALA A 68 -2.53 0.35 -16.39
CA ALA A 68 -3.57 0.11 -17.36
C ALA A 68 -4.37 -1.13 -16.89
N PRO A 69 -5.57 -1.39 -17.45
CA PRO A 69 -6.34 -2.58 -17.11
C PRO A 69 -5.52 -3.85 -17.27
N LEU A 70 -5.73 -4.82 -16.38
CA LEU A 70 -5.01 -6.09 -16.38
C LEU A 70 -5.40 -6.91 -17.61
N GLU A 71 -4.54 -6.85 -18.61
CA GLU A 71 -4.68 -7.60 -19.86
C GLU A 71 -3.27 -7.92 -20.38
N ILE A 72 -3.07 -9.17 -20.78
CA ILE A 72 -1.77 -9.63 -21.27
C ILE A 72 -1.32 -8.76 -22.44
N ASP A 73 -0.06 -8.31 -22.41
CA ASP A 73 0.54 -7.45 -23.43
C ASP A 73 -0.10 -6.06 -23.59
N VAL A 74 -0.94 -5.65 -22.63
CA VAL A 74 -1.64 -4.36 -22.64
C VAL A 74 -1.38 -3.58 -21.35
N GLY A 75 -1.60 -4.19 -20.19
CA GLY A 75 -1.63 -3.45 -18.92
C GLY A 75 -1.67 -4.32 -17.68
N GLY A 76 -1.68 -3.67 -16.52
CA GLY A 76 -1.60 -4.32 -15.22
C GLY A 76 -0.24 -4.96 -14.96
N ILE A 77 -0.08 -5.50 -13.76
CA ILE A 77 1.07 -6.34 -13.42
C ILE A 77 0.55 -7.78 -13.31
N TYR A 78 0.97 -8.66 -14.21
CA TYR A 78 0.43 -10.02 -14.22
C TYR A 78 0.91 -10.82 -12.99
N VAL A 79 2.21 -10.75 -12.70
CA VAL A 79 2.83 -11.36 -11.51
C VAL A 79 3.78 -10.36 -10.85
N LEU A 80 3.66 -10.23 -9.53
CA LEU A 80 4.54 -9.44 -8.69
C LEU A 80 5.13 -10.34 -7.58
N ASP A 81 6.40 -10.68 -7.71
CA ASP A 81 7.11 -11.51 -6.75
C ASP A 81 8.03 -10.64 -5.87
N LEU A 82 7.90 -10.78 -4.56
CA LEU A 82 8.74 -10.13 -3.57
C LEU A 82 9.53 -11.18 -2.79
N ASP A 83 10.85 -10.98 -2.72
CA ASP A 83 11.79 -11.86 -2.03
C ASP A 83 12.71 -11.07 -1.08
N ASP A 84 13.49 -11.80 -0.28
CA ASP A 84 14.44 -11.28 0.72
C ASP A 84 13.79 -10.28 1.70
N SER A 85 14.21 -9.01 1.68
CA SER A 85 13.70 -7.93 2.53
C SER A 85 13.03 -6.83 1.68
N SER A 86 12.55 -7.20 0.50
CA SER A 86 11.94 -6.24 -0.42
C SER A 86 10.60 -5.73 0.12
N SER A 87 10.17 -4.58 -0.39
CA SER A 87 8.95 -3.92 0.08
C SER A 87 8.06 -3.44 -1.06
N LEU A 88 6.75 -3.48 -0.82
CA LEU A 88 5.73 -3.06 -1.78
C LEU A 88 4.75 -2.08 -1.15
N LEU A 89 4.40 -1.05 -1.90
CA LEU A 89 3.27 -0.18 -1.61
C LEU A 89 2.31 -0.17 -2.79
N VAL A 90 1.06 -0.60 -2.57
CA VAL A 90 -0.02 -0.52 -3.57
C VAL A 90 -1.04 0.51 -3.12
N THR A 91 -1.23 1.56 -3.92
CA THR A 91 -2.28 2.56 -3.72
C THR A 91 -3.31 2.59 -4.86
N GLY A 92 -3.13 1.77 -5.89
CA GLY A 92 -4.00 1.70 -7.06
C GLY A 92 -3.45 0.74 -8.13
N GLY A 93 -4.11 0.68 -9.28
CA GLY A 93 -3.77 -0.22 -10.38
C GLY A 93 -4.41 -1.61 -10.27
N GLU A 94 -4.12 -2.47 -11.25
CA GLU A 94 -4.61 -3.83 -11.36
C GLU A 94 -3.43 -4.80 -11.38
N ILE A 95 -3.45 -5.76 -10.45
CA ILE A 95 -2.40 -6.76 -10.24
C ILE A 95 -3.05 -8.13 -10.27
N GLY A 96 -2.51 -9.04 -11.08
CA GLY A 96 -2.96 -10.42 -11.14
C GLY A 96 -2.64 -11.14 -9.83
N GLY A 97 -1.36 -11.45 -9.63
CA GLY A 97 -0.87 -12.15 -8.44
C GLY A 97 0.23 -11.41 -7.71
N ILE A 98 0.21 -11.47 -6.39
CA ILE A 98 1.35 -11.07 -5.56
C ILE A 98 1.85 -12.29 -4.77
N ALA A 99 3.14 -12.61 -4.88
CA ALA A 99 3.78 -13.63 -4.07
C ALA A 99 4.79 -13.02 -3.10
N PHE A 100 4.71 -13.44 -1.84
CA PHE A 100 5.62 -13.02 -0.77
C PHE A 100 6.52 -14.17 -0.35
N ARG A 101 7.83 -13.94 -0.34
CA ARG A 101 8.87 -14.86 0.12
C ARG A 101 9.72 -14.19 1.20
N ASP A 102 10.39 -15.02 1.99
CA ASP A 102 11.31 -14.59 3.06
C ASP A 102 10.73 -13.49 3.96
N ASN A 103 11.40 -12.33 4.08
CA ASN A 103 10.98 -11.21 4.93
C ASN A 103 10.34 -10.07 4.14
N ALA A 104 9.91 -10.32 2.90
CA ALA A 104 9.27 -9.32 2.07
C ALA A 104 8.04 -8.72 2.77
N THR A 105 7.78 -7.43 2.56
CA THR A 105 6.65 -6.74 3.19
C THR A 105 5.79 -5.99 2.19
N ALA A 106 4.50 -5.80 2.48
CA ALA A 106 3.62 -4.94 1.71
C ALA A 106 2.70 -4.10 2.56
N VAL A 107 2.33 -2.95 2.01
CA VAL A 107 1.20 -2.13 2.46
C VAL A 107 0.24 -1.96 1.28
N LEU A 108 -0.99 -2.45 1.45
CA LEU A 108 -2.04 -2.44 0.43
C LEU A 108 -3.15 -1.48 0.86
N ARG A 109 -3.43 -0.47 0.03
CA ARG A 109 -4.39 0.62 0.32
C ARG A 109 -5.37 0.89 -0.82
N GLY A 110 -5.36 0.07 -1.87
CA GLY A 110 -6.20 0.30 -3.05
C GLY A 110 -5.84 -0.62 -4.21
N GLY A 111 -6.55 -0.43 -5.32
CA GLY A 111 -6.37 -1.19 -6.55
C GLY A 111 -7.23 -2.47 -6.64
N SER A 112 -7.04 -3.21 -7.72
CA SER A 112 -7.63 -4.54 -7.93
C SER A 112 -6.51 -5.57 -7.86
N ILE A 113 -6.59 -6.49 -6.90
CA ILE A 113 -5.61 -7.56 -6.72
C ILE A 113 -6.38 -8.87 -6.82
N LEU A 114 -6.09 -9.69 -7.84
CA LEU A 114 -6.87 -10.93 -8.01
C LEU A 114 -6.50 -11.97 -6.95
N HIS A 115 -5.22 -12.13 -6.65
CA HIS A 115 -4.78 -13.09 -5.66
C HIS A 115 -3.47 -12.75 -4.94
N ILE A 116 -3.34 -13.28 -3.72
CA ILE A 116 -2.14 -13.17 -2.88
C ILE A 116 -1.71 -14.57 -2.45
N SER A 117 -0.41 -14.85 -2.58
CA SER A 117 0.24 -16.04 -2.04
C SER A 117 1.32 -15.62 -1.05
N SER A 118 1.41 -16.29 0.09
CA SER A 118 2.51 -16.09 1.02
C SER A 118 3.22 -17.42 1.30
N PHE A 119 4.53 -17.43 1.04
CA PHE A 119 5.45 -18.52 1.35
C PHE A 119 6.28 -18.20 2.58
N GLN A 120 5.84 -17.22 3.36
CA GLN A 120 6.53 -16.79 4.57
C GLN A 120 6.15 -17.74 5.70
N ARG A 121 7.18 -18.20 6.42
CA ARG A 121 6.98 -18.99 7.63
C ARG A 121 7.10 -18.02 8.80
N PRO A 122 6.09 -17.85 9.65
CA PRO A 122 6.41 -17.56 11.03
C PRO A 122 7.37 -18.66 11.51
N LEU A 123 8.54 -18.26 11.98
CA LEU A 123 9.60 -19.19 12.33
C LEU A 123 9.08 -20.20 13.37
N GLY A 124 9.00 -21.48 12.99
CA GLY A 124 8.56 -22.54 13.88
C GLY A 124 9.53 -22.72 15.06
N GLY A 125 9.01 -22.66 16.29
CA GLY A 125 9.72 -22.84 17.56
C GLY A 125 8.97 -22.17 18.72
N ASP A 126 9.42 -22.39 19.96
CA ASP A 126 8.96 -21.66 21.17
C ASP A 126 9.45 -20.19 21.17
N TYR A 127 9.27 -19.50 20.05
CA TYR A 127 9.58 -18.08 19.94
C TYR A 127 8.42 -17.27 20.53
N PRO A 128 8.72 -16.20 21.28
CA PRO A 128 7.68 -15.37 21.87
C PRO A 128 6.75 -14.79 20.78
N PRO A 129 5.48 -14.48 21.11
CA PRO A 129 4.48 -13.95 20.16
C PRO A 129 4.91 -12.73 19.33
N SER A 130 5.99 -12.05 19.70
CA SER A 130 6.60 -10.94 18.95
C SER A 130 7.44 -11.35 17.74
N TYR A 131 7.56 -12.65 17.43
CA TYR A 131 8.25 -13.17 16.22
C TYR A 131 7.28 -13.59 15.10
N TRP A 132 5.99 -13.29 15.26
CA TRP A 132 4.93 -13.56 14.29
C TRP A 132 4.63 -12.31 13.47
N ASP A 133 5.69 -11.61 13.04
CA ASP A 133 5.56 -10.34 12.35
C ASP A 133 4.71 -10.52 11.10
N LYS A 134 3.62 -9.76 11.02
CA LYS A 134 2.75 -9.73 9.87
C LYS A 134 3.47 -8.96 8.78
N HIS A 135 3.64 -9.59 7.64
CA HIS A 135 4.40 -9.03 6.54
C HIS A 135 3.52 -8.21 5.59
N ILE A 136 2.21 -8.45 5.60
CA ILE A 136 1.26 -7.82 4.69
C ILE A 136 0.30 -6.98 5.53
N THR A 137 0.34 -5.66 5.35
CA THR A 137 -0.64 -4.74 5.92
C THR A 137 -1.70 -4.43 4.90
N ILE A 138 -2.96 -4.67 5.25
CA ILE A 138 -4.14 -4.20 4.50
C ILE A 138 -4.77 -3.07 5.30
N GLU A 139 -4.76 -1.88 4.71
CA GLU A 139 -5.56 -0.77 5.22
C GLU A 139 -6.99 -0.90 4.72
N TYR A 140 -7.95 -0.78 5.63
CA TYR A 140 -9.37 -0.99 5.32
C TYR A 140 -10.27 0.09 5.92
N SER A 141 -11.45 0.21 5.34
CA SER A 141 -12.53 1.06 5.81
C SER A 141 -13.75 0.24 6.24
N GLY A 142 -14.57 0.80 7.13
CA GLY A 142 -15.81 0.16 7.56
C GLY A 142 -15.60 -1.06 8.45
N GLU A 143 -16.21 -2.18 8.08
CA GLU A 143 -16.14 -3.44 8.85
C GLU A 143 -14.80 -4.16 8.64
N LEU A 144 -14.38 -4.93 9.65
CA LEU A 144 -13.16 -5.73 9.56
C LEU A 144 -13.27 -6.71 8.37
N PRO A 145 -12.26 -6.79 7.48
CA PRO A 145 -12.28 -7.71 6.36
C PRO A 145 -12.46 -9.16 6.79
N THR A 146 -13.17 -9.94 5.97
CA THR A 146 -13.52 -11.33 6.28
C THR A 146 -13.05 -12.28 5.20
N VAL A 147 -12.66 -13.50 5.59
CA VAL A 147 -12.33 -14.60 4.69
C VAL A 147 -13.46 -15.62 4.74
N ASP A 148 -13.95 -16.05 3.58
CA ASP A 148 -14.97 -17.07 3.48
C ASP A 148 -14.40 -18.50 3.40
N GLY A 149 -15.26 -19.49 3.11
CA GLY A 149 -14.87 -20.90 3.01
C GLY A 149 -14.01 -21.23 1.77
N ASP A 150 -13.99 -20.36 0.76
CA ASP A 150 -13.22 -20.52 -0.47
C ASP A 150 -11.90 -19.73 -0.41
N ASN A 151 -11.49 -19.27 0.78
CA ASN A 151 -10.31 -18.42 1.00
C ASN A 151 -10.41 -17.06 0.27
N LEU A 152 -11.62 -16.57 0.01
CA LEU A 152 -11.83 -15.25 -0.59
C LEU A 152 -11.86 -14.19 0.52
N LEU A 153 -10.86 -13.32 0.51
CA LEU A 153 -10.78 -12.18 1.42
C LEU A 153 -11.54 -10.98 0.83
N THR A 154 -12.53 -10.49 1.58
CA THR A 154 -13.39 -9.37 1.15
C THR A 154 -13.39 -8.23 2.17
N GLY A 155 -13.52 -7.01 1.68
CA GLY A 155 -13.56 -5.80 2.50
C GLY A 155 -13.66 -4.54 1.66
N LEU A 156 -13.41 -3.39 2.30
CA LEU A 156 -13.39 -2.08 1.64
C LEU A 156 -12.02 -1.43 1.81
N TRP A 157 -11.49 -0.85 0.75
CA TRP A 157 -10.33 0.02 0.78
C TRP A 157 -10.64 1.34 1.49
N PRO A 158 -9.61 2.12 1.87
CA PRO A 158 -9.77 3.46 2.45
C PRO A 158 -10.59 4.47 1.64
N ASP A 159 -10.73 4.27 0.33
CA ASP A 159 -11.57 5.12 -0.52
C ASP A 159 -13.04 4.66 -0.58
N GLY A 160 -13.38 3.60 0.16
CA GLY A 160 -14.70 2.98 0.20
C GLY A 160 -14.99 2.00 -0.95
N SER A 161 -14.05 1.81 -1.89
CA SER A 161 -14.21 0.80 -2.94
C SER A 161 -14.01 -0.61 -2.38
N ALA A 162 -14.75 -1.57 -2.91
CA ALA A 162 -14.68 -2.96 -2.46
C ALA A 162 -13.45 -3.67 -3.02
N PHE A 163 -12.89 -4.59 -2.24
CA PHE A 163 -11.91 -5.56 -2.71
C PHE A 163 -12.36 -6.98 -2.45
N SER A 164 -11.87 -7.88 -3.30
CA SER A 164 -12.11 -9.32 -3.25
C SER A 164 -10.84 -10.01 -3.74
N ILE A 165 -10.08 -10.59 -2.83
CA ILE A 165 -8.74 -11.12 -3.10
C ILE A 165 -8.73 -12.61 -2.78
N GLN A 166 -8.38 -13.44 -3.76
CA GLN A 166 -8.20 -14.87 -3.51
C GLN A 166 -6.91 -15.10 -2.73
N LEU A 167 -7.00 -15.76 -1.58
CA LEU A 167 -5.82 -16.19 -0.83
C LEU A 167 -5.41 -17.59 -1.28
N HIS A 168 -4.14 -17.74 -1.64
CA HIS A 168 -3.52 -19.03 -1.95
C HIS A 168 -2.56 -19.43 -0.84
N ASP A 169 -2.87 -20.53 -0.19
CA ASP A 169 -2.00 -21.11 0.82
C ASP A 169 -0.86 -21.87 0.14
N GLY A 170 0.37 -21.64 0.60
CA GLY A 170 1.53 -22.40 0.11
C GLY A 170 1.39 -23.88 0.46
N ALA A 171 1.61 -24.77 -0.51
CA ALA A 171 1.59 -26.20 -0.26
C ALA A 171 2.72 -26.63 0.70
N GLY A 172 2.43 -27.54 1.63
CA GLY A 172 3.43 -28.17 2.50
C GLY A 172 3.52 -27.54 3.89
N VAL A 173 4.66 -26.94 4.20
CA VAL A 173 5.03 -26.46 5.56
C VAL A 173 4.82 -24.96 5.77
N PHE A 174 4.11 -24.31 4.86
CA PHE A 174 3.78 -22.89 4.97
C PHE A 174 2.47 -22.70 5.72
N TYR A 175 2.34 -21.57 6.40
CA TYR A 175 1.10 -21.22 7.08
C TYR A 175 0.11 -20.62 6.07
N PRO A 176 -1.20 -20.65 6.36
CA PRO A 176 -2.20 -20.03 5.50
C PRO A 176 -1.89 -18.55 5.27
N ALA A 177 -2.12 -18.03 4.06
CA ALA A 177 -1.72 -16.68 3.68
C ALA A 177 -2.34 -15.61 4.60
N ILE A 178 -3.57 -15.84 5.07
CA ILE A 178 -4.26 -14.96 6.03
C ILE A 178 -3.48 -14.75 7.33
N THR A 179 -2.66 -15.72 7.73
CA THR A 179 -1.83 -15.61 8.95
C THR A 179 -0.67 -14.64 8.81
N ASN A 180 -0.32 -14.22 7.59
CA ASN A 180 0.71 -13.20 7.33
C ASN A 180 0.13 -11.78 7.15
N ILE A 181 -1.21 -11.65 7.21
CA ILE A 181 -1.91 -10.37 7.01
C ILE A 181 -2.24 -9.73 8.37
N GLU A 182 -1.99 -8.43 8.47
CA GLU A 182 -2.49 -7.51 9.49
C GLU A 182 -3.51 -6.55 8.87
N PHE A 183 -4.63 -6.33 9.57
CA PHE A 183 -5.65 -5.39 9.15
C PHE A 183 -5.58 -4.13 10.01
N VAL A 184 -5.26 -3.01 9.38
CA VAL A 184 -5.18 -1.71 10.04
C VAL A 184 -6.38 -0.88 9.56
N PRO A 185 -7.30 -0.46 10.46
CA PRO A 185 -8.37 0.43 10.04
C PRO A 185 -7.77 1.75 9.56
N GLU A 186 -8.46 2.43 8.66
CA GLU A 186 -8.08 3.77 8.23
C GLU A 186 -7.62 4.63 9.42
N PRO A 187 -6.48 5.31 9.32
CA PRO A 187 -6.02 6.16 10.40
C PRO A 187 -7.10 7.22 10.67
N MET A 188 -7.48 7.38 11.95
CA MET A 188 -8.51 8.32 12.46
C MET A 188 -8.28 9.81 12.10
N THR A 189 -7.34 10.11 11.23
CA THR A 189 -7.10 11.40 10.59
C THR A 189 -8.38 12.03 10.06
N LEU A 190 -9.31 11.28 9.46
CA LEU A 190 -10.61 11.84 9.03
C LEU A 190 -11.44 12.34 10.22
N LEU A 191 -11.46 11.59 11.31
CA LEU A 191 -12.09 11.99 12.55
C LEU A 191 -11.39 13.22 13.16
N LEU A 192 -10.05 13.28 13.11
CA LEU A 192 -9.25 14.43 13.55
C LEU A 192 -9.55 15.69 12.71
N PHE A 193 -9.66 15.57 11.39
CA PHE A 193 -10.05 16.67 10.50
C PHE A 193 -11.50 17.12 10.75
N GLY A 194 -12.41 16.18 11.00
CA GLY A 194 -13.79 16.47 11.38
C GLY A 194 -13.86 17.29 12.66
N PHE A 195 -13.17 16.85 13.73
CA PHE A 195 -13.13 17.59 14.99
C PHE A 195 -12.35 18.91 14.89
N GLY A 196 -11.23 18.93 14.15
CA GLY A 196 -10.45 20.14 13.91
C GLY A 196 -11.25 21.22 13.16
N GLY A 197 -11.99 20.83 12.12
CA GLY A 197 -12.87 21.75 11.39
C GLY A 197 -13.98 22.33 12.24
N LEU A 198 -14.61 21.51 13.10
CA LEU A 198 -15.62 21.98 14.07
C LEU A 198 -15.03 22.98 15.08
N ALA A 199 -13.83 22.71 15.60
CA ALA A 199 -13.15 23.61 16.53
C ALA A 199 -12.84 24.98 15.89
N VAL A 200 -12.38 25.01 14.63
CA VAL A 200 -12.12 26.25 13.90
C VAL A 200 -13.40 27.06 13.67
N ARG A 201 -14.52 26.39 13.34
CA ARG A 201 -15.81 27.06 13.14
C ARG A 201 -16.28 27.80 14.39
N GLU A 202 -16.17 27.19 15.57
CA GLU A 202 -16.63 27.82 16.81
C GLU A 202 -15.70 28.92 17.31
N LEU A 203 -14.40 28.82 17.02
CA LEU A 203 -13.48 29.94 17.24
C LEU A 203 -13.78 31.13 16.33
N GLY A 204 -14.14 30.89 15.06
CA GLY A 204 -14.57 31.94 14.12
C GLY A 204 -15.84 32.68 14.55
N LYS A 205 -16.87 31.97 15.04
CA LYS A 205 -18.09 32.63 15.55
C LYS A 205 -17.83 33.49 16.78
N ARG A 206 -16.91 33.09 17.65
CA ARG A 206 -16.56 33.85 18.87
C ARG A 206 -15.77 35.13 18.59
N SER A 207 -15.06 35.23 17.46
CA SER A 207 -14.32 36.46 17.12
C SER A 207 -15.21 37.56 16.52
N GLN A 208 -16.35 37.21 15.92
CA GLN A 208 -17.33 38.15 15.34
C GLN A 208 -18.27 38.79 16.39
N LEU A 209 -18.18 38.39 17.66
CA LEU A 209 -19.00 38.88 18.76
C LEU A 209 -18.26 39.90 19.65
N LYS A 210 -17.17 40.50 19.15
CA LYS A 210 -16.42 41.59 19.79
C LYS A 210 -16.31 42.76 18.84
#